data_AF-A0A956RCI1-F1
#
_entry.id   AF-A0A956RCI1-F1
#
_cell.length_a   1.000
_cell.length_b   1.000
_cell.length_c   1.000
_cell.angle_alpha   90.00
_cell.angle_beta   90.00
_cell.angle_gamma   90.00
#
_symmetry.space_group_name_H-M   'P 1'
#
loop_
_entity.id
_entity.type
_entity.pdbx_description
1 polymer ?
#
loop_
_entity_poly.entity_id
_entity_poly.type
_entity_poly.pdbx_seq_one_letter_code
_entity_poly.pdbx_strand_id
1 'polypeptide(L)'
;MSEIPLSQPDISDADIQAVADVMRSNRLSIGPKQDLFEQLMAERTGRTQGVAVSSGTAGLHLVLLALGIGPGDEVITTPFSFVASANCILMAGATPVFIDIDPASLNLDPTKLEDAITEKTKAIIAVEVFGNPRHMDRIAQVAGAHEIPLIED
;
A
#
# COMPACT_ATOMS: atom_id res chain seq x y z
N MET A 1 -32.99 -18.06 -7.29
CA MET A 1 -31.86 -17.31 -7.87
C MET A 1 -30.61 -17.73 -7.12
N SER A 2 -29.52 -18.01 -7.82
CA SER A 2 -28.21 -18.18 -7.18
C SER A 2 -27.71 -16.81 -6.70
N GLU A 3 -27.24 -16.74 -5.48
CA GLU A 3 -26.59 -15.57 -4.92
C GLU A 3 -25.24 -15.35 -5.62
N ILE A 4 -24.93 -14.09 -5.99
CA ILE A 4 -23.64 -13.71 -6.57
C ILE A 4 -23.02 -12.70 -5.61
N PRO A 5 -22.16 -13.15 -4.67
CA PRO A 5 -21.53 -12.24 -3.71
C PRO A 5 -20.49 -11.36 -4.40
N LEU A 6 -20.23 -10.17 -3.82
CA LEU A 6 -19.20 -9.26 -4.32
C LEU A 6 -17.78 -9.85 -4.13
N SER A 7 -17.56 -10.63 -3.08
CA SER A 7 -16.28 -11.26 -2.77
C SER A 7 -16.49 -12.59 -2.04
N GLN A 8 -15.59 -13.54 -2.30
CA GLN A 8 -15.49 -14.81 -1.61
C GLN A 8 -14.01 -15.19 -1.50
N PRO A 9 -13.51 -15.58 -0.31
CA PRO A 9 -12.15 -16.09 -0.17
C PRO A 9 -11.93 -17.36 -1.01
N ASP A 10 -10.81 -17.43 -1.71
CA ASP A 10 -10.35 -18.66 -2.35
C ASP A 10 -9.55 -19.48 -1.33
N ILE A 11 -10.22 -20.47 -0.70
CA ILE A 11 -9.64 -21.32 0.34
C ILE A 11 -9.59 -22.75 -0.18
N SER A 12 -8.38 -23.27 -0.31
CA SER A 12 -8.08 -24.63 -0.76
C SER A 12 -7.75 -25.58 0.41
N ASP A 13 -7.70 -26.88 0.13
CA ASP A 13 -7.23 -27.88 1.10
C ASP A 13 -5.77 -27.62 1.53
N ALA A 14 -4.95 -27.01 0.65
CA ALA A 14 -3.58 -26.64 0.98
C ALA A 14 -3.52 -25.55 2.05
N ASP A 15 -4.44 -24.59 2.03
CA ASP A 15 -4.54 -23.53 3.04
C ASP A 15 -4.94 -24.11 4.40
N ILE A 16 -5.94 -25.01 4.41
CA ILE A 16 -6.39 -25.71 5.62
C ILE A 16 -5.24 -26.52 6.21
N GLN A 17 -4.49 -27.24 5.38
CA GLN A 17 -3.35 -28.02 5.83
C GLN A 17 -2.23 -27.13 6.38
N ALA A 18 -1.94 -25.99 5.74
CA ALA A 18 -0.93 -25.05 6.22
C ALA A 18 -1.26 -24.52 7.62
N VAL A 19 -2.53 -24.21 7.90
CA VAL A 19 -2.99 -23.83 9.25
C VAL A 19 -2.85 -25.01 10.23
N ALA A 20 -3.29 -26.21 9.84
CA ALA A 20 -3.19 -27.40 10.70
C ALA A 20 -1.73 -27.72 11.09
N ASP A 21 -0.78 -27.54 10.18
CA ASP A 21 0.64 -27.76 10.45
C ASP A 21 1.19 -26.75 11.47
N VAL A 22 0.78 -25.47 11.40
CA VAL A 22 1.12 -24.46 12.41
C VAL A 22 0.53 -24.85 13.77
N MET A 23 -0.74 -25.27 13.80
CA MET A 23 -1.40 -25.71 15.04
C MET A 23 -0.68 -26.90 15.69
N ARG A 24 -0.20 -27.86 14.89
CA ARG A 24 0.58 -29.02 15.38
C ARG A 24 1.98 -28.64 15.87
N SER A 25 2.55 -27.53 15.39
CA SER A 25 3.88 -27.07 15.78
C SER A 25 3.95 -26.45 17.18
N ASN A 26 2.81 -26.10 17.78
CA ASN A 26 2.70 -25.32 19.03
C ASN A 26 3.39 -23.94 19.01
N ARG A 27 3.76 -23.41 17.84
CA ARG A 27 4.31 -22.05 17.67
C ARG A 27 3.34 -21.20 16.85
N LEU A 28 2.48 -20.45 17.57
CA LEU A 28 1.41 -19.63 16.96
C LEU A 28 1.76 -18.16 16.72
N SER A 29 2.88 -17.69 17.26
CA SER A 29 3.38 -16.32 17.07
C SER A 29 4.47 -16.30 15.98
N ILE A 30 5.28 -15.24 15.94
CA ILE A 30 6.38 -15.05 15.01
C ILE A 30 7.23 -16.32 14.90
N GLY A 31 7.44 -16.79 13.67
CA GLY A 31 8.11 -18.05 13.39
C GLY A 31 8.33 -18.30 11.91
N PRO A 32 8.80 -19.51 11.56
CA PRO A 32 9.36 -19.80 10.23
C PRO A 32 8.37 -19.62 9.07
N LYS A 33 7.07 -19.61 9.34
CA LYS A 33 6.05 -19.30 8.33
C LYS A 33 6.05 -17.82 7.92
N GLN A 34 6.40 -16.92 8.84
CA GLN A 34 6.55 -15.51 8.52
C GLN A 34 7.78 -15.29 7.63
N ASP A 35 8.94 -15.82 8.02
CA ASP A 35 10.19 -15.71 7.25
C ASP A 35 10.00 -16.26 5.82
N LEU A 36 9.31 -17.41 5.69
CA LEU A 36 8.98 -18.00 4.40
C LEU A 36 8.03 -17.11 3.57
N PHE A 37 7.00 -16.54 4.20
CA PHE A 37 6.08 -15.65 3.51
C PHE A 37 6.78 -14.38 3.00
N GLU A 38 7.63 -13.78 3.82
CA GLU A 38 8.44 -12.61 3.47
C GLU A 38 9.34 -12.89 2.27
N GLN A 39 10.05 -14.04 2.29
CA GLN A 39 10.87 -14.48 1.16
C GLN A 39 10.04 -14.67 -0.11
N LEU A 40 8.94 -15.43 -0.03
CA LEU A 40 8.09 -15.73 -1.20
C LEU A 40 7.48 -14.45 -1.81
N MET A 41 7.08 -13.49 -0.97
CA MET A 41 6.53 -12.22 -1.45
C MET A 41 7.61 -11.35 -2.12
N ALA A 42 8.82 -11.30 -1.57
CA ALA A 42 9.95 -10.61 -2.18
C ALA A 42 10.26 -11.19 -3.57
N GLU A 43 10.39 -12.52 -3.66
CA GLU A 43 10.61 -13.24 -4.92
C GLU A 43 9.47 -12.99 -5.92
N ARG A 44 8.21 -13.08 -5.48
CA ARG A 44 7.04 -12.90 -6.35
C ARG A 44 6.95 -11.50 -6.95
N THR A 45 7.40 -10.49 -6.22
CA THR A 45 7.36 -9.07 -6.64
C THR A 45 8.66 -8.60 -7.26
N GLY A 46 9.67 -9.48 -7.37
CA GLY A 46 11.00 -9.13 -7.88
C GLY A 46 11.75 -8.15 -6.98
N ARG A 47 11.41 -8.08 -5.68
CA ARG A 47 12.06 -7.22 -4.69
C ARG A 47 13.08 -8.02 -3.88
N THR A 48 14.04 -7.31 -3.29
CA THR A 48 15.11 -7.95 -2.50
C THR A 48 14.67 -8.36 -1.11
N GLN A 49 13.60 -7.74 -0.58
CA GLN A 49 13.10 -7.93 0.78
C GLN A 49 11.57 -7.88 0.79
N GLY A 50 10.98 -8.57 1.76
CA GLY A 50 9.55 -8.50 2.11
C GLY A 50 9.43 -8.41 3.62
N VAL A 51 8.40 -7.71 4.12
CA VAL A 51 8.15 -7.56 5.55
C VAL A 51 6.68 -7.87 5.82
N ALA A 52 6.41 -8.90 6.61
CA ALA A 52 5.05 -9.28 6.95
C ALA A 52 4.53 -8.39 8.07
N VAL A 53 3.30 -7.92 7.90
CA VAL A 53 2.60 -7.06 8.84
C VAL A 53 1.17 -7.55 9.04
N SER A 54 0.48 -7.01 10.04
CA SER A 54 -0.86 -7.46 10.41
C SER A 54 -1.96 -7.05 9.43
N SER A 55 -1.74 -6.02 8.61
CA SER A 55 -2.68 -5.54 7.57
C SER A 55 -2.00 -4.57 6.60
N GLY A 56 -2.65 -4.26 5.47
CA GLY A 56 -2.19 -3.21 4.55
C GLY A 56 -2.06 -1.83 5.21
N THR A 57 -3.02 -1.46 6.07
CA THR A 57 -2.96 -0.23 6.87
C THR A 57 -1.71 -0.17 7.76
N ALA A 58 -1.35 -1.29 8.41
CA ALA A 58 -0.13 -1.36 9.20
C ALA A 58 1.13 -1.21 8.33
N GLY A 59 1.12 -1.77 7.13
CA GLY A 59 2.18 -1.62 6.13
C GLY A 59 2.40 -0.17 5.75
N LEU A 60 1.35 0.51 5.26
CA LEU A 60 1.40 1.93 4.88
C LEU A 60 1.89 2.81 6.03
N HIS A 61 1.36 2.61 7.23
CA HIS A 61 1.77 3.37 8.41
C HIS A 61 3.26 3.16 8.74
N LEU A 62 3.75 1.92 8.72
CA LEU A 62 5.16 1.62 8.98
C LEU A 62 6.09 2.21 7.91
N VAL A 63 5.67 2.23 6.64
CA VAL A 63 6.43 2.88 5.56
C VAL A 63 6.57 4.38 5.82
N LEU A 64 5.48 5.06 6.21
CA LEU A 64 5.53 6.48 6.54
C LEU A 64 6.48 6.77 7.72
N LEU A 65 6.39 5.98 8.79
CA LEU A 65 7.30 6.10 9.94
C LEU A 65 8.76 5.83 9.55
N ALA A 66 9.01 4.84 8.68
CA ALA A 66 10.36 4.51 8.21
C ALA A 66 10.97 5.63 7.34
N LEU A 67 10.13 6.39 6.63
CA LEU A 67 10.53 7.59 5.89
C LEU A 67 10.72 8.82 6.80
N GLY A 68 10.43 8.71 8.09
CA GLY A 68 10.54 9.81 9.05
C GLY A 68 9.44 10.86 8.91
N ILE A 69 8.32 10.52 8.27
CA ILE A 69 7.20 11.43 8.03
C ILE A 69 6.46 11.70 9.35
N GLY A 70 6.14 12.96 9.61
CA GLY A 70 5.47 13.37 10.84
C GLY A 70 4.84 14.77 10.82
N PRO A 71 4.66 15.39 12.00
CA PRO A 71 4.05 16.71 12.13
C PRO A 71 4.72 17.79 11.27
N GLY A 72 3.91 18.47 10.46
CA GLY A 72 4.36 19.54 9.57
C GLY A 72 4.66 19.08 8.14
N ASP A 73 4.73 17.78 7.90
CA ASP A 73 4.90 17.21 6.57
C ASP A 73 3.55 17.07 5.84
N GLU A 74 3.63 17.09 4.52
CA GLU A 74 2.52 16.85 3.60
C GLU A 74 2.76 15.53 2.83
N VAL A 75 1.73 14.72 2.70
CA VAL A 75 1.76 13.51 1.86
C VAL A 75 0.63 13.60 0.85
N ILE A 76 1.00 13.56 -0.42
CA ILE A 76 0.03 13.64 -1.52
C ILE A 76 -0.64 12.28 -1.69
N THR A 77 -1.96 12.27 -1.85
CA THR A 77 -2.73 11.07 -2.19
C THR A 77 -4.05 11.43 -2.88
N THR A 78 -4.93 10.44 -3.12
CA THR A 78 -6.24 10.61 -3.75
C THR A 78 -7.38 10.51 -2.74
N PRO A 79 -8.49 11.27 -2.90
CA PRO A 79 -9.69 11.08 -2.10
C PRO A 79 -10.48 9.82 -2.50
N PHE A 80 -10.10 9.15 -3.60
CA PHE A 80 -10.76 7.94 -4.10
C PHE A 80 -9.88 6.70 -3.85
N SER A 81 -9.97 6.16 -2.63
CA SER A 81 -9.29 4.93 -2.21
C SER A 81 -10.01 4.31 -0.99
N PHE A 82 -9.49 3.20 -0.48
CA PHE A 82 -9.79 2.78 0.89
C PHE A 82 -9.23 3.81 1.88
N VAL A 83 -9.95 4.04 2.99
CA VAL A 83 -9.64 5.12 3.94
C VAL A 83 -8.23 5.02 4.56
N ALA A 84 -7.60 3.84 4.53
CA ALA A 84 -6.26 3.63 5.05
C ALA A 84 -5.21 4.55 4.41
N SER A 85 -5.29 4.83 3.10
CA SER A 85 -4.29 5.66 2.40
C SER A 85 -4.18 7.05 3.03
N ALA A 86 -5.31 7.66 3.40
CA ALA A 86 -5.34 8.94 4.12
C ALA A 86 -5.13 8.80 5.63
N ASN A 87 -5.72 7.79 6.27
CA ASN A 87 -5.62 7.62 7.71
C ASN A 87 -4.19 7.34 8.18
N CYS A 88 -3.38 6.62 7.40
CA CYS A 88 -1.98 6.37 7.76
C CYS A 88 -1.16 7.65 7.82
N ILE A 89 -1.44 8.61 6.94
CA ILE A 89 -0.83 9.94 6.94
C ILE A 89 -1.16 10.66 8.25
N LEU A 90 -2.43 10.65 8.64
CA LEU A 90 -2.90 11.25 9.89
C LEU A 90 -2.33 10.54 11.13
N MET A 91 -2.23 9.21 11.11
CA MET A 91 -1.64 8.42 12.20
C MET A 91 -0.16 8.75 12.41
N ALA A 92 0.58 9.01 11.33
CA ALA A 92 1.97 9.50 11.40
C ALA A 92 2.06 10.96 11.89
N GLY A 93 0.95 11.70 11.91
CA GLY A 93 0.87 13.11 12.31
C GLY A 93 1.07 14.11 11.16
N ALA A 94 1.16 13.62 9.92
CA ALA A 94 1.30 14.44 8.72
C ALA A 94 -0.06 14.89 8.16
N THR A 95 -0.05 15.77 7.15
CA THR A 95 -1.25 16.28 6.49
C THR A 95 -1.46 15.61 5.12
N PRO A 96 -2.62 14.97 4.88
CA PRO A 96 -2.94 14.48 3.54
C PRO A 96 -3.27 15.65 2.60
N VAL A 97 -2.61 15.68 1.45
CA VAL A 97 -2.91 16.60 0.35
C VAL A 97 -3.62 15.83 -0.75
N PHE A 98 -4.91 16.10 -0.93
CA PHE A 98 -5.72 15.38 -1.90
C PHE A 98 -5.59 15.97 -3.29
N ILE A 99 -5.26 15.11 -4.25
CA ILE A 99 -5.32 15.40 -5.68
C ILE A 99 -6.44 14.57 -6.27
N ASP A 100 -7.20 15.22 -7.15
CA ASP A 100 -8.35 14.61 -7.81
C ASP A 100 -7.92 13.55 -8.85
N ILE A 101 -8.87 12.71 -9.24
CA ILE A 101 -8.63 11.54 -10.08
C ILE A 101 -8.80 11.82 -11.57
N ASP A 102 -8.18 10.99 -12.40
CA ASP A 102 -8.56 10.84 -13.80
C ASP A 102 -9.83 9.99 -13.89
N PRO A 103 -10.98 10.50 -14.38
CA PRO A 103 -12.24 9.76 -14.38
C PRO A 103 -12.21 8.50 -15.26
N ALA A 104 -11.24 8.37 -16.17
CA ALA A 104 -11.12 7.19 -17.02
C ALA A 104 -10.37 6.04 -16.36
N SER A 105 -9.48 6.31 -15.41
CA SER A 105 -8.71 5.29 -14.68
C SER A 105 -9.11 5.13 -13.22
N LEU A 106 -9.71 6.18 -12.65
CA LEU A 106 -9.99 6.40 -11.24
C LEU A 106 -8.74 6.54 -10.35
N ASN A 107 -7.55 6.48 -10.93
CA ASN A 107 -6.30 6.75 -10.24
C ASN A 107 -6.06 8.26 -10.14
N LEU A 108 -5.13 8.66 -9.27
CA LEU A 108 -4.66 10.04 -9.14
C LEU A 108 -4.28 10.61 -10.51
N ASP A 109 -4.77 11.82 -10.84
CA ASP A 109 -4.45 12.49 -12.10
C ASP A 109 -3.03 13.07 -12.06
N PRO A 110 -2.07 12.52 -12.82
CA PRO A 110 -0.69 12.97 -12.77
C PRO A 110 -0.51 14.40 -13.32
N THR A 111 -1.48 14.94 -14.07
CA THR A 111 -1.39 16.32 -14.60
C THR A 111 -1.56 17.37 -13.50
N LYS A 112 -2.13 16.98 -12.35
CA LYS A 112 -2.35 17.85 -11.18
C LYS A 112 -1.24 17.71 -10.13
N LEU A 113 -0.27 16.82 -10.34
CA LEU A 113 0.72 16.43 -9.34
C LEU A 113 1.74 17.54 -9.07
N GLU A 114 2.33 18.13 -10.12
CA GLU A 114 3.35 19.18 -9.98
C GLU A 114 2.81 20.41 -9.23
N ASP A 115 1.57 20.82 -9.51
CA ASP A 115 0.94 21.97 -8.87
C ASP A 115 0.65 21.77 -7.36
N ALA A 116 0.57 20.52 -6.92
CA ALA A 116 0.30 20.16 -5.54
C ALA A 116 1.57 19.95 -4.70
N ILE A 117 2.73 19.85 -5.34
CA ILE A 117 4.00 19.68 -4.64
C ILE A 117 4.42 21.00 -3.99
N THR A 118 4.77 20.92 -2.72
CA THR A 118 5.29 22.02 -1.91
C THR A 118 6.61 21.63 -1.25
N GLU A 119 7.29 22.58 -0.59
CA GLU A 119 8.49 22.29 0.22
C GLU A 119 8.22 21.33 1.39
N LYS A 120 6.94 21.16 1.78
CA LYS A 120 6.51 20.25 2.84
C LYS A 120 6.16 18.85 2.33
N THR A 121 6.06 18.64 1.01
CA THR A 121 5.73 17.34 0.46
C THR A 121 6.86 16.34 0.72
N LYS A 122 6.57 15.27 1.46
CA LYS A 122 7.55 14.23 1.82
C LYS A 122 7.33 12.88 1.18
N ALA A 123 6.13 12.61 0.68
CA ALA A 123 5.82 11.39 -0.05
C ALA A 123 4.59 11.57 -0.92
N ILE A 124 4.43 10.64 -1.87
CA ILE A 124 3.22 10.42 -2.63
C ILE A 124 2.75 8.99 -2.35
N ILE A 125 1.49 8.83 -1.92
CA ILE A 125 0.82 7.52 -1.88
C ILE A 125 -0.09 7.43 -3.10
N ALA A 126 0.29 6.60 -4.07
CA ALA A 126 -0.47 6.35 -5.28
C ALA A 126 -1.18 5.00 -5.17
N VAL A 127 -2.44 4.95 -5.60
CA VAL A 127 -3.32 3.78 -5.46
C VAL A 127 -3.62 3.21 -6.83
N GLU A 128 -3.45 1.89 -6.99
CA GLU A 128 -3.87 1.16 -8.20
C GLU A 128 -5.34 0.73 -8.06
N VAL A 129 -6.25 1.67 -8.29
CA VAL A 129 -7.67 1.47 -8.01
C VAL A 129 -8.23 0.30 -8.82
N PHE A 130 -8.83 -0.66 -8.10
CA PHE A 130 -9.35 -1.91 -8.67
C PHE A 130 -8.31 -2.73 -9.47
N GLY A 131 -7.01 -2.59 -9.16
CA GLY A 131 -5.92 -3.28 -9.85
C GLY A 131 -5.55 -2.67 -11.21
N ASN A 132 -5.90 -1.40 -11.44
CA ASN A 132 -5.55 -0.67 -12.66
C ASN A 132 -4.21 0.07 -12.51
N PRO A 133 -3.14 -0.32 -13.24
CA PRO A 133 -1.82 0.30 -13.10
C PRO A 133 -1.65 1.62 -13.88
N ARG A 134 -2.72 2.13 -14.50
CA ARG A 134 -2.61 3.33 -15.34
C ARG A 134 -2.04 4.50 -14.54
N HIS A 135 -1.16 5.27 -15.19
CA HIS A 135 -0.48 6.46 -14.66
C HIS A 135 0.66 6.19 -13.66
N MET A 136 0.86 4.96 -13.17
CA MET A 136 1.94 4.68 -12.21
C MET A 136 3.32 5.08 -12.73
N ASP A 137 3.65 4.77 -14.00
CA ASP A 137 4.90 5.20 -14.63
C ASP A 137 5.07 6.72 -14.64
N ARG A 138 3.99 7.46 -14.91
CA ARG A 138 4.02 8.93 -14.97
C ARG A 138 4.15 9.53 -13.58
N ILE A 139 3.45 8.96 -12.59
CA ILE A 139 3.55 9.37 -11.18
C ILE A 139 4.98 9.13 -10.69
N ALA A 140 5.56 7.95 -10.97
CA ALA A 140 6.93 7.61 -10.64
C ALA A 140 7.94 8.57 -11.30
N GLN A 141 7.70 8.96 -12.56
CA GLN A 141 8.54 9.94 -13.24
C GLN A 141 8.53 11.31 -12.54
N VAL A 142 7.36 11.82 -12.17
CA VAL A 142 7.23 13.10 -11.45
C VAL A 142 7.85 13.00 -10.07
N ALA A 143 7.53 11.95 -9.30
CA ALA A 143 8.10 11.69 -7.99
C ALA A 143 9.65 11.67 -8.04
N GLY A 144 10.22 10.96 -9.01
CA GLY A 144 11.66 10.89 -9.22
C GLY A 144 12.30 12.23 -9.62
N ALA A 145 11.62 13.03 -10.45
CA ALA A 145 12.11 14.36 -10.86
C ALA A 145 12.20 15.35 -9.68
N HIS A 146 11.38 15.16 -8.65
CA HIS A 146 11.36 15.98 -7.44
C HIS A 146 12.05 15.32 -6.23
N GLU A 147 12.66 14.15 -6.42
CA GLU A 147 13.28 13.35 -5.34
C GLU A 147 12.31 13.03 -4.19
N ILE A 148 11.02 12.86 -4.50
CA ILE A 148 9.96 12.53 -3.53
C ILE A 148 9.73 11.01 -3.54
N PRO A 149 9.78 10.32 -2.39
CA PRO A 149 9.39 8.92 -2.28
C PRO A 149 7.98 8.63 -2.80
N LEU A 150 7.86 7.60 -3.64
CA LEU A 150 6.58 7.04 -4.08
C LEU A 150 6.27 5.76 -3.29
N ILE A 151 5.07 5.70 -2.73
CA ILE A 151 4.50 4.54 -2.06
C ILE A 151 3.33 4.05 -2.92
N GLU A 152 3.42 2.81 -3.39
CA GLU A 152 2.36 2.14 -4.16
C GLU A 152 1.45 1.38 -3.16
N ASP A 153 0.15 1.71 -3.16
CA ASP A 153 -0.93 1.11 -2.36
C ASP A 153 -1.87 0.24 -3.21
#